data_AF-A0A847AN40-F1
#
_entry.id   AF-A0A847AN40-F1
#
_cell.length_a   1.000
_cell.length_b   1.000
_cell.length_c   1.000
_cell.angle_alpha   90.00
_cell.angle_beta   90.00
_cell.angle_gamma   90.00
#
_symmetry.space_group_name_H-M   'P 1'
#
loop_
_entity.id
_entity.type
_entity.pdbx_description
1 polymer ?
#
loop_
_entity_poly.entity_id
_entity_poly.type
_entity_poly.pdbx_seq_one_letter_code
_entity_poly.pdbx_strand_id
1 'polypeptide(L)'
;YELPDAPEGYQNGIIDISVKNDTLIGQVLFSGENKTPIRDIVYRDNTLTCNVYVEYEYIKVKMVIKGNKMEGAVDTPDGTMKFTAAKIVK
;
A
#
# COMPACT_ATOMS: atom_id res chain seq x y z
N TYR A 1 -4.13 6.48 -1.90
CA TYR A 1 -4.37 6.18 -0.48
C TYR A 1 -4.14 7.44 0.31
N GLU A 2 -4.73 7.52 1.49
CA GLU A 2 -4.59 8.62 2.45
C GLU A 2 -4.28 8.03 3.82
N LEU A 3 -3.12 8.40 4.36
CA LEU A 3 -2.54 7.94 5.63
C LEU A 3 -2.11 9.19 6.42
N PRO A 4 -3.05 9.89 7.09
CA PRO A 4 -2.82 11.23 7.63
C PRO A 4 -1.73 11.29 8.70
N ASP A 5 -1.56 10.19 9.45
CA ASP A 5 -0.61 10.09 10.56
C ASP A 5 0.82 9.76 10.09
N ALA A 6 1.05 9.57 8.78
CA ALA A 6 2.38 9.31 8.25
C ALA A 6 3.27 10.57 8.29
N PRO A 7 4.60 10.39 8.31
CA PRO A 7 5.53 11.50 8.10
C PRO A 7 5.31 12.21 6.75
N GLU A 8 5.79 13.45 6.68
CA GLU A 8 5.71 14.26 5.47
C GLU A 8 6.28 13.52 4.26
N GLY A 9 5.58 13.59 3.13
CA GLY A 9 5.95 12.88 1.90
C GLY A 9 5.34 11.47 1.76
N TYR A 10 4.86 10.86 2.85
CA TYR A 10 4.27 9.51 2.84
C TYR A 10 2.75 9.49 3.08
N GLN A 11 2.16 10.63 3.42
CA GLN A 11 0.76 10.79 3.82
C GLN A 11 -0.25 10.42 2.73
N ASN A 12 0.15 10.47 1.47
CA ASN A 12 -0.68 10.07 0.34
C ASN A 12 0.17 9.57 -0.82
N GLY A 13 -0.48 8.84 -1.71
CA GLY A 13 0.18 8.23 -2.85
C GLY A 13 -0.71 7.25 -3.59
N ILE A 14 -0.14 6.54 -4.55
CA ILE A 14 -0.83 5.54 -5.37
C ILE A 14 -0.22 4.17 -5.10
N ILE A 15 -1.07 3.20 -4.75
CA ILE A 15 -0.70 1.80 -4.74
C ILE A 15 -1.08 1.24 -6.10
N ASP A 16 -0.07 0.85 -6.88
CA ASP A 16 -0.22 0.30 -8.22
C ASP A 16 0.09 -1.20 -8.17
N ILE A 17 -0.91 -2.02 -8.50
CA ILE A 17 -0.81 -3.48 -8.50
C ILE A 17 -1.26 -3.97 -9.87
N SER A 18 -0.45 -4.85 -10.46
CA SER A 18 -0.68 -5.41 -11.79
C SER A 18 -0.37 -6.91 -11.79
N VAL A 19 -0.95 -7.63 -12.75
CA VAL A 19 -0.63 -9.03 -13.00
C VAL A 19 0.40 -9.11 -14.12
N LYS A 20 1.50 -9.82 -13.90
CA LYS A 20 2.52 -10.11 -14.91
C LYS A 20 2.92 -11.58 -14.79
N ASN A 21 2.80 -12.34 -15.88
CA ASN A 21 3.13 -13.77 -15.92
C ASN A 21 2.48 -14.56 -14.75
N ASP A 22 1.16 -14.41 -14.58
CA ASP A 22 0.38 -15.04 -13.52
C ASP A 22 0.81 -14.71 -12.07
N THR A 23 1.65 -13.69 -11.90
CA THR A 23 2.14 -13.21 -10.60
C THR A 23 1.71 -11.76 -10.35
N LEU A 24 1.35 -11.45 -9.11
CA LEU A 24 1.10 -10.06 -8.71
C LEU A 24 2.42 -9.32 -8.55
N ILE A 25 2.53 -8.19 -9.24
CA ILE A 25 3.60 -7.21 -9.07
C ILE A 25 2.99 -5.90 -8.61
N GLY A 26 3.75 -5.06 -7.92
CA GLY A 26 3.25 -3.76 -7.52
C GLY A 26 4.33 -2.79 -7.09
N GLN A 27 3.93 -1.54 -6.99
CA GLN A 27 4.75 -0.43 -6.55
C GLN A 27 3.88 0.58 -5.82
N VAL A 28 4.48 1.30 -4.87
CA VAL A 28 3.89 2.48 -4.25
C VAL A 28 4.55 3.71 -4.87
N LEU A 29 3.73 4.64 -5.34
CA LEU A 29 4.16 5.96 -5.79
C LEU A 29 3.78 6.95 -4.70
N PHE A 30 4.78 7.45 -3.99
CA PHE A 30 4.60 8.54 -3.04
C PHE A 30 4.48 9.86 -3.79
N SER A 31 3.85 10.86 -3.18
CA SER A 31 3.59 12.15 -3.83
C SER A 31 4.84 12.95 -4.21
N GLY A 32 6.01 12.57 -3.70
CA GLY A 32 7.33 13.09 -4.08
C GLY A 32 8.04 12.30 -5.21
N GLU A 33 7.32 11.56 -6.05
CA GLU A 33 7.80 10.76 -7.20
C GLU A 33 8.67 9.53 -6.88
N ASN A 34 8.99 9.28 -5.61
CA ASN A 34 9.69 8.06 -5.21
C ASN A 34 8.79 6.84 -5.42
N LYS A 35 9.24 5.91 -6.28
CA LYS A 35 8.61 4.62 -6.51
C LYS A 35 9.29 3.56 -5.66
N THR A 36 8.52 2.89 -4.82
CA THR A 36 9.02 1.78 -4.03
C THR A 36 8.35 0.48 -4.44
N PRO A 37 9.11 -0.56 -4.80
CA PRO A 37 8.54 -1.84 -5.18
C PRO A 37 7.86 -2.51 -3.97
N ILE A 38 6.68 -3.08 -4.22
CA ILE A 38 5.95 -3.88 -3.26
C ILE A 38 6.47 -5.33 -3.31
N ARG A 39 6.60 -5.96 -2.14
CA ARG A 39 7.02 -7.35 -1.97
C ARG A 39 5.93 -8.20 -1.34
N ASP A 40 6.02 -9.51 -1.56
CA ASP A 40 5.18 -10.55 -0.96
C ASP A 40 3.67 -10.25 -1.05
N ILE A 41 3.22 -9.85 -2.23
CA ILE A 41 1.80 -9.53 -2.46
C ILE A 41 0.99 -10.82 -2.37
N VAL A 42 0.06 -10.86 -1.42
CA VAL A 42 -0.89 -11.94 -1.25
C VAL A 42 -2.29 -11.35 -1.23
N TYR A 43 -3.17 -11.89 -2.06
CA TYR A 43 -4.59 -11.53 -2.09
C TYR A 43 -5.45 -12.74 -1.78
N ARG A 44 -6.21 -12.69 -0.67
CA ARG A 44 -7.11 -13.74 -0.20
C ARG A 44 -8.29 -13.13 0.54
N ASP A 45 -9.50 -13.66 0.34
CA ASP A 45 -10.71 -13.25 1.07
C ASP A 45 -10.94 -11.72 1.09
N ASN A 46 -10.82 -11.08 -0.08
CA ASN A 46 -10.90 -9.62 -0.26
C ASN A 46 -9.88 -8.81 0.55
N THR A 47 -8.85 -9.47 1.08
CA THR A 47 -7.76 -8.85 1.84
C THR A 47 -6.48 -8.95 1.03
N LEU A 48 -5.82 -7.82 0.83
CA LEU A 48 -4.48 -7.74 0.27
C LEU A 48 -3.48 -7.46 1.39
N THR A 49 -2.45 -8.31 1.47
CA THR A 49 -1.31 -8.09 2.33
C THR A 49 -0.05 -7.99 1.48
N CYS A 50 0.83 -7.07 1.81
CA CYS A 50 2.10 -6.90 1.13
C CYS A 50 3.10 -6.14 2.02
N ASN A 51 4.34 -6.04 1.58
CA ASN A 51 5.41 -5.38 2.30
C ASN A 51 6.11 -4.33 1.44
N VAL A 52 6.60 -3.27 2.06
CA VAL A 52 7.29 -2.15 1.39
C VAL A 52 8.48 -1.73 2.25
N TYR A 53 9.62 -1.43 1.61
CA TYR A 53 10.77 -0.85 2.30
C TYR A 53 10.81 0.67 2.07
N VAL A 54 10.58 1.46 3.11
CA VAL A 54 10.67 2.93 3.05
C VAL A 54 11.83 3.34 3.94
N GLU A 55 12.85 4.01 3.38
CA GLU A 55 14.02 4.47 4.15
C GLU A 55 14.67 3.36 5.00
N TYR A 56 14.83 2.16 4.42
CA TYR A 56 15.34 0.96 5.08
C TYR A 56 14.41 0.33 6.13
N GLU A 57 13.27 0.94 6.42
CA GLU A 57 12.26 0.40 7.32
C GLU A 57 11.31 -0.56 6.61
N TYR A 58 11.01 -1.67 7.28
CA TYR A 58 10.11 -2.68 6.77
C TYR A 58 8.67 -2.42 7.20
N ILE A 59 7.85 -2.01 6.25
CA ILE A 59 6.44 -1.66 6.47
C ILE A 59 5.57 -2.81 5.98
N LYS A 60 4.75 -3.37 6.87
CA LYS A 60 3.72 -4.35 6.49
C LYS A 60 2.43 -3.61 6.20
N VAL A 61 1.80 -3.95 5.09
CA VAL A 61 0.54 -3.36 4.65
C VAL A 61 -0.54 -4.44 4.67
N LYS A 62 -1.69 -4.14 5.27
CA LYS A 62 -2.89 -4.95 5.17
C LYS A 62 -4.07 -4.07 4.79
N MET A 63 -4.76 -4.40 3.72
CA MET A 63 -5.96 -3.69 3.29
C MET A 63 -7.10 -4.64 2.97
N VAL A 64 -8.32 -4.24 3.31
CA VAL A 64 -9.56 -4.92 2.96
C VAL A 64 -10.23 -4.13 1.85
N ILE A 65 -10.54 -4.82 0.75
CA ILE A 65 -11.15 -4.25 -0.44
C ILE A 65 -12.67 -4.39 -0.33
N LYS A 66 -13.37 -3.25 -0.35
CA LYS A 66 -14.84 -3.15 -0.28
C LYS A 66 -15.35 -2.40 -1.52
N GLY A 67 -15.43 -3.11 -2.64
CA GLY A 67 -15.79 -2.52 -3.93
C GLY A 67 -14.74 -1.51 -4.39
N ASN A 68 -15.13 -0.24 -4.51
CA ASN A 68 -14.23 0.86 -4.91
C ASN A 68 -13.50 1.52 -3.74
N LYS A 69 -13.81 1.15 -2.50
CA LYS A 69 -13.16 1.67 -1.31
C LYS A 69 -12.30 0.60 -0.66
N MET A 70 -11.23 1.02 -0.01
CA MET A 70 -10.31 0.17 0.70
C MET A 70 -10.02 0.81 2.06
N GLU A 71 -9.95 -0.02 3.08
CA GLU A 71 -9.54 0.37 4.43
C GLU A 71 -8.37 -0.53 4.79
N GLY A 72 -7.32 0.05 5.34
CA GLY A 72 -6.13 -0.70 5.68
C GLY A 72 -5.38 -0.14 6.86
N ALA A 73 -4.35 -0.87 7.22
CA ALA A 73 -3.37 -0.46 8.19
C ALA A 73 -1.97 -0.75 7.66
N VAL A 74 -1.03 0.09 8.08
CA VAL A 74 0.40 -0.14 7.91
C VAL A 74 1.00 -0.35 9.30
N ASP A 75 1.78 -1.41 9.46
CA ASP A 75 2.59 -1.63 10.66
C ASP A 75 4.00 -1.15 10.38
N THR A 76 4.44 -0.16 11.15
CA THR A 76 5.81 0.38 11.14
C THR A 76 6.48 0.09 12.49
N PRO A 77 7.80 0.30 12.62
CA PRO A 77 8.49 0.20 13.92
C PRO A 77 7.89 1.13 15.00
N ASP A 78 7.37 2.29 14.58
CA ASP A 78 6.81 3.30 15.49
C ASP A 78 5.34 3.06 15.84
N GLY A 79 4.68 2.14 15.14
CA GLY A 79 3.32 1.71 15.44
C GLY A 79 2.47 1.42 14.22
N THR A 80 1.22 1.04 14.48
CA THR A 80 0.23 0.78 13.44
C THR A 80 -0.53 2.05 13.11
N MET A 81 -0.58 2.41 11.83
CA MET A 81 -1.36 3.55 11.33
C MET A 81 -2.45 3.08 10.38
N LYS A 82 -3.62 3.72 10.39
CA LYS A 82 -4.75 3.37 9.53
C LYS A 82 -4.80 4.26 8.30
N PHE A 83 -5.09 3.68 7.15
CA PHE A 83 -5.31 4.43 5.91
C PHE A 83 -6.62 4.05 5.24
N THR A 84 -7.07 4.94 4.37
CA THR A 84 -8.13 4.67 3.39
C THR A 84 -7.57 4.78 1.99
N ALA A 85 -8.21 4.10 1.03
CA ALA A 85 -7.92 4.31 -0.37
C ALA A 85 -9.18 4.14 -1.22
N ALA A 86 -9.18 4.79 -2.38
CA ALA A 86 -10.17 4.58 -3.42
C ALA A 86 -9.50 3.93 -4.63
N LYS A 87 -10.21 3.00 -5.27
CA LYS A 87 -9.78 2.41 -6.54
C LYS A 87 -9.78 3.50 -7.61
N ILE A 88 -8.66 3.67 -8.29
CA ILE A 88 -8.59 4.52 -9.48
C ILE A 88 -9.02 3.67 -10.66
N VAL A 89 -10.14 4.02 -11.29
CA VAL A 89 -10.57 3.41 -12.55
C VAL A 89 -9.90 4.21 -13.67
N LYS A 90 -8.95 3.57 -14.37
CA LYS A 90 -8.41 4.09 -15.63
C LYS A 90 -9.18 3.49 -16.80
#